data_AF-A0A958C8G7-F1
#
_entry.id   AF-A0A958C8G7-F1
#
_cell.length_a   1.000
_cell.length_b   1.000
_cell.length_c   1.000
_cell.angle_alpha   90.00
_cell.angle_beta   90.00
_cell.angle_gamma   90.00
#
_symmetry.space_group_name_H-M   'P 1'
#
loop_
_entity.id
_entity.type
_entity.pdbx_description
1 polymer ?
#
loop_
_entity_poly.entity_id
_entity_poly.type
_entity_poly.pdbx_seq_one_letter_code
_entity_poly.pdbx_strand_id
1 'polypeptide(L)'
;ALSRLPTALEYCLPLLKTGGWLIAQKGKDPQEEAAEARVALNTLGGSLHDILPVDVPGLDAQRSLVIVHKDAKTPVAYPRRAGIPQHQPLL
;
A
#
# COMPACT_ATOMS: atom_id res chain seq x y z
N ALA A 1 12.27 5.14 -8.38
CA ALA A 1 10.81 5.33 -8.20
C ALA A 1 10.38 4.54 -6.97
N LEU A 2 9.43 5.05 -6.17
CA LEU A 2 8.80 4.26 -5.10
C LEU A 2 8.13 3.02 -5.72
N SER A 3 8.13 1.89 -5.02
CA SER A 3 7.51 0.65 -5.55
C SER A 3 6.00 0.82 -5.76
N ARG A 4 5.42 0.03 -6.68
CA ARG A 4 3.95 -0.10 -6.83
C ARG A 4 3.30 -0.42 -5.49
N LEU A 5 2.05 0.02 -5.29
CA LEU A 5 1.33 -0.13 -4.02
C LEU A 5 1.34 -1.57 -3.46
N PRO A 6 1.11 -2.64 -4.25
CA PRO A 6 1.17 -4.02 -3.75
C PRO A 6 2.48 -4.38 -3.05
N THR A 7 3.60 -3.99 -3.66
CA THR A 7 4.94 -4.22 -3.10
C THR A 7 5.15 -3.44 -1.80
N ALA A 8 4.67 -2.19 -1.75
CA ALA A 8 4.77 -1.38 -0.55
C ALA A 8 3.94 -1.97 0.60
N LEU A 9 2.74 -2.47 0.32
CA LEU A 9 1.89 -3.12 1.30
C LEU A 9 2.55 -4.35 1.92
N GLU A 10 3.22 -5.17 1.12
CA GLU A 10 3.91 -6.36 1.62
C GLU A 10 5.03 -6.04 2.59
N TYR A 11 5.77 -4.94 2.37
CA TYR A 11 6.80 -4.51 3.31
C TYR A 11 6.24 -3.79 4.53
N CYS A 12 5.13 -3.05 4.39
CA CYS A 12 4.64 -2.17 5.46
C CYS A 12 3.61 -2.83 6.37
N LEU A 13 2.63 -3.57 5.85
CA LEU A 13 1.54 -4.14 6.65
C LEU A 13 1.98 -5.17 7.72
N PRO A 14 3.05 -5.97 7.53
CA PRO A 14 3.56 -6.83 8.60
C PRO A 14 4.11 -6.06 9.80
N LEU A 15 4.52 -4.79 9.62
CA LEU A 15 5.10 -3.95 10.67
C LEU A 15 4.03 -3.31 11.57
N LEU A 16 2.77 -3.31 11.13
CA LEU A 16 1.66 -2.69 11.84
C LEU A 16 0.97 -3.67 12.80
N LYS A 17 0.59 -3.17 13.98
CA LYS A 17 -0.39 -3.85 14.84
C LYS A 17 -1.79 -3.81 14.20
N THR A 18 -2.63 -4.81 14.48
CA THR A 18 -4.06 -4.78 14.14
C THR A 18 -4.73 -3.51 14.71
N GLY A 19 -5.58 -2.86 13.92
CA GLY A 19 -6.15 -1.54 14.20
C GLY A 19 -5.22 -0.36 13.87
N GLY A 20 -4.02 -0.63 13.35
CA GLY A 20 -3.09 0.39 12.88
C GLY A 20 -3.45 0.93 11.48
N TRP A 21 -2.72 1.95 11.06
CA TRP A 21 -2.93 2.64 9.80
C TRP A 21 -1.63 2.73 9.00
N LEU A 22 -1.73 2.51 7.69
CA LEU A 22 -0.70 2.84 6.72
C LEU A 22 -1.20 4.00 5.86
N ILE A 23 -0.36 5.02 5.69
CA ILE A 23 -0.61 6.15 4.79
C ILE A 23 0.49 6.14 3.74
N ALA A 24 0.14 5.77 2.51
CA ALA A 24 1.07 5.72 1.39
C ALA A 24 0.90 6.95 0.50
N GLN A 25 1.97 7.73 0.34
CA GLN A 25 1.99 8.86 -0.59
C GLN A 25 2.17 8.35 -2.02
N LYS A 26 1.23 8.69 -2.89
CA LYS A 26 1.20 8.27 -4.29
C LYS A 26 1.09 9.44 -5.24
N GLY A 27 1.57 9.22 -6.45
CA GLY A 27 1.59 10.20 -7.54
C GLY A 27 0.35 10.04 -8.41
N LYS A 28 0.57 9.90 -9.72
CA LYS A 28 -0.51 9.69 -10.69
C LYS A 28 -1.25 8.36 -10.43
N ASP A 29 -2.55 8.38 -10.70
CA ASP A 29 -3.45 7.22 -10.77
C ASP A 29 -3.53 6.34 -9.49
N PRO A 30 -3.71 6.92 -8.29
CA PRO A 30 -3.74 6.16 -7.03
C PRO A 30 -4.93 5.19 -6.96
N GLN A 31 -6.03 5.47 -7.68
CA GLN A 31 -7.19 4.59 -7.77
C GLN A 31 -6.87 3.29 -8.53
N GLU A 32 -6.10 3.38 -9.62
CA GLU A 32 -5.66 2.21 -10.39
C GLU A 32 -4.68 1.38 -9.55
N GLU A 33 -3.69 2.01 -8.91
CA GLU A 33 -2.79 1.30 -8.00
C GLU A 33 -3.52 0.63 -6.83
N ALA A 34 -4.56 1.26 -6.29
CA ALA A 34 -5.39 0.69 -5.22
C ALA A 34 -6.24 -0.49 -5.70
N ALA A 35 -6.73 -0.45 -6.94
CA ALA A 35 -7.43 -1.57 -7.56
C ALA A 35 -6.49 -2.77 -7.78
N GLU A 36 -5.29 -2.54 -8.32
CA GLU A 36 -4.24 -3.56 -8.47
C GLU A 36 -3.80 -4.14 -7.12
N ALA A 37 -3.88 -3.37 -6.04
CA ALA A 37 -3.47 -3.80 -4.70
C ALA A 37 -4.53 -4.61 -3.94
N ARG A 38 -5.68 -4.92 -4.54
CA ARG A 38 -6.78 -5.61 -3.85
C ARG A 38 -6.35 -6.96 -3.27
N VAL A 39 -5.61 -7.76 -4.03
CA VAL A 39 -5.12 -9.06 -3.56
C VAL A 39 -4.11 -8.88 -2.43
N ALA A 40 -3.13 -7.98 -2.59
CA ALA A 40 -2.16 -7.66 -1.54
C ALA A 40 -2.85 -7.24 -0.23
N LEU A 41 -3.82 -6.32 -0.29
CA LEU A 41 -4.59 -5.85 0.87
C LEU A 41 -5.24 -7.02 1.61
N ASN A 42 -6.03 -7.82 0.90
CA ASN A 42 -6.73 -8.96 1.48
C ASN A 42 -5.76 -10.00 2.07
N THR A 43 -4.71 -10.37 1.33
CA THR A 43 -3.72 -11.36 1.77
C THR A 43 -2.94 -10.91 3.01
N LEU A 44 -2.63 -9.62 3.09
CA LEU A 44 -1.81 -9.05 4.16
C LEU A 44 -2.64 -8.55 5.34
N GLY A 45 -3.97 -8.70 5.30
CA GLY A 45 -4.88 -8.34 6.38
C GLY A 45 -5.09 -6.84 6.51
N GLY A 46 -5.21 -6.12 5.40
CA GLY A 46 -5.60 -4.71 5.38
C GLY A 46 -6.70 -4.42 4.37
N SER A 47 -7.28 -3.23 4.47
CA SER A 47 -8.31 -2.74 3.56
C SER A 47 -8.04 -1.29 3.15
N LEU A 48 -8.42 -0.96 1.93
CA LEU A 48 -8.42 0.42 1.47
C LEU A 48 -9.52 1.17 2.24
N HIS A 49 -9.12 2.20 3.00
CA HIS A 49 -10.05 3.06 3.69
C HIS A 49 -10.44 4.27 2.84
N ASP A 50 -9.44 4.99 2.32
CA ASP A 50 -9.69 6.19 1.51
C ASP A 50 -8.50 6.52 0.59
N ILE A 51 -8.73 7.37 -0.40
CA ILE A 51 -7.71 7.99 -1.25
C ILE A 51 -7.95 9.50 -1.25
N LEU A 52 -7.11 10.22 -0.53
CA LEU A 52 -7.22 11.67 -0.38
C LEU A 52 -6.29 12.40 -1.34
N PRO A 53 -6.76 13.17 -2.32
CA PRO A 53 -5.91 14.07 -3.09
C PRO A 53 -5.34 15.16 -2.16
N VAL A 54 -4.06 15.52 -2.36
CA VAL A 54 -3.37 16.54 -1.58
C VAL A 54 -2.61 17.51 -2.47
N ASP A 55 -2.80 18.80 -2.21
CA ASP A 55 -2.02 19.86 -2.83
C ASP A 55 -0.76 20.11 -2.01
N VAL A 56 0.40 19.96 -2.63
CA VAL A 56 1.70 20.18 -1.99
C VAL A 56 2.27 21.51 -2.48
N PRO A 57 2.43 22.53 -1.60
CA PRO A 57 2.98 23.82 -2.00
C PRO A 57 4.35 23.69 -2.69
N GLY A 58 4.49 24.31 -3.86
CA GLY A 58 5.74 24.28 -4.64
C GLY A 58 5.96 23.01 -5.47
N LEU A 59 4.99 22.08 -5.51
CA LEU A 59 5.06 20.89 -6.33
C LEU A 59 3.96 20.92 -7.41
N ASP A 60 4.38 21.11 -8.67
CA ASP A 60 3.49 21.00 -9.84
C ASP A 60 3.28 19.54 -10.25
N ALA A 61 2.73 18.74 -9.32
CA ALA A 61 2.38 17.36 -9.58
C ALA A 61 1.25 16.91 -8.66
N GLN A 62 0.27 16.20 -9.23
CA GLN A 62 -0.79 15.55 -8.47
C GLN A 62 -0.18 14.56 -7.45
N ARG A 63 -0.68 14.66 -6.22
CA ARG A 63 -0.32 13.79 -5.10
C ARG A 63 -1.59 13.34 -4.40
N SER A 64 -1.56 12.13 -3.89
CA SER A 64 -2.63 11.58 -3.06
C SER A 64 -2.08 10.75 -1.92
N LEU A 65 -2.85 10.67 -0.85
CA LEU A 65 -2.63 9.78 0.28
C LEU A 65 -3.56 8.59 0.15
N VAL A 66 -3.00 7.41 -0.04
CA VAL A 66 -3.75 6.15 0.03
C VAL A 66 -3.73 5.68 1.48
N ILE A 67 -4.91 5.66 2.10
CA ILE A 67 -5.11 5.31 3.50
C ILE A 67 -5.56 3.85 3.58
N VAL A 68 -4.80 3.04 4.30
CA VAL A 68 -5.06 1.61 4.49
C VAL A 68 -5.19 1.30 5.96
N HIS A 69 -6.28 0.63 6.33
CA HIS A 69 -6.51 0.14 7.69
C HIS A 69 -5.96 -1.28 7.84
N LYS A 70 -5.42 -1.60 9.01
CA LYS A 70 -4.89 -2.91 9.35
C LYS A 70 -5.95 -3.75 10.08
N ASP A 71 -6.78 -4.45 9.32
CA ASP A 71 -7.91 -5.21 9.86
C ASP A 71 -7.54 -6.50 10.58
N ALA A 72 -6.48 -7.17 10.11
CA ALA A 72 -6.11 -8.50 10.60
C ALA A 72 -4.59 -8.69 10.65
N LYS A 73 -4.14 -9.68 11.43
CA LYS A 73 -2.72 -10.05 11.49
C LYS A 73 -2.22 -10.49 10.11
N THR A 74 -1.05 -10.01 9.70
CA THR A 74 -0.42 -10.53 8.46
C THR A 74 0.02 -11.98 8.66
N PRO A 75 -0.19 -12.89 7.70
CA PRO A 75 0.34 -14.25 7.77
C PRO A 75 1.87 -14.25 7.91
N VAL A 76 2.41 -15.21 8.68
CA VAL A 76 3.85 -15.29 8.99
C VAL A 76 4.76 -15.50 7.78
N ALA A 77 4.19 -15.90 6.64
CA ALA A 77 4.92 -16.07 5.38
C ALA A 77 5.32 -14.73 4.72
N TYR A 78 4.83 -13.59 5.24
CA TYR A 78 5.12 -12.26 4.71
C TYR A 78 5.92 -11.41 5.71
N PRO A 79 6.82 -10.52 5.22
CA PRO A 79 7.12 -10.30 3.81
C PRO A 79 7.87 -11.50 3.20
N ARG A 80 7.64 -11.77 1.92
CA ARG A 80 8.45 -12.75 1.17
C ARG A 80 9.90 -12.26 1.10
N ARG A 81 10.82 -13.17 0.76
CA ARG A 81 12.24 -12.84 0.64
C ARG A 81 12.47 -11.60 -0.24
N ALA A 82 13.44 -10.78 0.14
CA ALA A 82 13.80 -9.57 -0.57
C ALA A 82 13.93 -9.82 -2.09
N GLY A 83 13.41 -8.88 -2.89
CA GLY A 83 13.35 -8.99 -4.35
C GLY A 83 12.07 -9.66 -4.87
N ILE A 84 11.52 -10.67 -4.18
CA ILE A 84 10.27 -11.32 -4.62
C ILE A 84 9.10 -10.33 -4.71
N PRO A 85 8.84 -9.45 -3.72
CA PRO A 85 7.73 -8.50 -3.78
C PRO A 85 7.82 -7.51 -4.95
N GLN A 86 9.03 -7.26 -5.47
CA GLN A 86 9.27 -6.39 -6.62
C GLN A 86 9.14 -7.14 -7.95
N HIS A 87 9.68 -8.35 -8.04
CA HIS A 87 9.64 -9.16 -9.27
C HIS A 87 8.30 -9.86 -9.50
N GLN A 88 7.61 -10.23 -8.42
CA GLN A 88 6.32 -10.94 -8.43
C GLN A 88 5.37 -10.31 -7.40
N PRO A 89 4.84 -9.09 -7.67
CA PRO A 89 3.91 -8.42 -6.77
C PRO A 89 2.63 -9.24 -6.56
N LEU A 90 1.95 -9.02 -5.42
CA LEU A 90 0.64 -9.60 -5.15
C LEU A 90 -0.44 -8.78 -5.86
N LEU A 91 -0.82 -9.18 -7.07
CA LEU A 91 -1.84 -8.52 -7.91
C LEU A 91 -3.17 -9.26 -7.84
#